data_AF-A0A3A8JT12-F1
#
_entry.id   AF-A0A3A8JT12-F1
#
_cell.length_a   1.000
_cell.length_b   1.000
_cell.length_c   1.000
_cell.angle_alpha   90.00
_cell.angle_beta   90.00
_cell.angle_gamma   90.00
#
_symmetry.space_group_name_H-M   'P 1'
#
loop_
_entity.id
_entity.type
_entity.pdbx_description
1 polymer ?
#
loop_
_entity_poly.entity_id
_entity_poly.type
_entity_poly.pdbx_seq_one_letter_code
_entity_poly.pdbx_strand_id
1 'polypeptide(L)'
;MSYAASEDLLDLEDLIASDLLTQPPPSRFTVPGNDVERAALGYLHANCGHCHNQQRPESEGPRCYAPENALDFRLQVGRLGSPGETPAYRSGDSDAFNPGHPDSSRMIKRISKRQTGWSMPLLGTEVVDAEAVALLRRWISEMKRD
;
A
#
# COMPACT_ATOMS: atom_id res chain seq x y z
N MET A 1 16.31 5.77 -3.39
CA MET A 1 16.57 7.09 -4.01
C MET A 1 15.87 8.14 -3.16
N SER A 2 16.63 9.01 -2.49
CA SER A 2 16.07 10.20 -1.83
C SER A 2 15.80 11.22 -2.94
N TYR A 3 14.54 11.54 -3.19
CA TYR A 3 14.22 12.77 -3.92
C TYR A 3 14.39 13.91 -2.93
N ALA A 4 15.53 14.59 -2.99
CA ALA A 4 15.65 15.89 -2.32
C ALA A 4 14.60 16.81 -2.96
N ALA A 5 13.77 17.44 -2.14
CA ALA A 5 12.87 18.48 -2.59
C ALA A 5 13.69 19.59 -3.28
N SER A 6 13.21 20.14 -4.41
CA SER A 6 13.85 21.32 -5.00
C SER A 6 13.86 22.47 -3.99
N GLU A 7 14.78 23.44 -4.10
CA GLU A 7 14.93 24.51 -3.10
C GLU A 7 13.65 25.31 -2.80
N ASP A 8 12.67 25.30 -3.71
CA ASP A 8 11.36 25.95 -3.54
C ASP A 8 10.25 25.05 -2.96
N LEU A 9 10.53 23.77 -2.67
CA LEU A 9 9.55 22.82 -2.15
C LEU A 9 9.75 22.61 -0.66
N LEU A 10 8.69 22.84 0.11
CA LEU A 10 8.64 22.56 1.55
C LEU A 10 8.39 21.07 1.79
N ASP A 11 9.20 20.45 2.64
CA ASP A 11 8.92 19.13 3.19
C ASP A 11 8.18 19.22 4.55
N LEU A 12 7.91 18.06 5.16
CA LEU A 12 7.19 18.03 6.43
C LEU A 12 7.98 18.74 7.55
N GLU A 13 9.29 18.69 7.50
CA GLU A 13 10.16 19.32 8.48
C GLU A 13 10.19 20.83 8.34
N ASP A 14 10.18 21.32 7.10
CA ASP A 14 10.06 22.75 6.83
C ASP A 14 8.73 23.30 7.36
N LEU A 15 7.63 22.55 7.17
CA LEU A 15 6.31 22.90 7.69
C LEU A 15 6.27 22.92 9.22
N ILE A 16 6.95 21.97 9.88
CA ILE A 16 7.07 21.93 11.36
C ILE A 16 7.93 23.09 11.86
N ALA A 17 9.10 23.31 11.26
CA ALA A 17 10.04 24.34 11.68
C ALA A 17 9.49 25.76 11.52
N SER A 18 8.59 25.94 10.54
CA SER A 18 7.93 27.22 10.26
C SER A 18 6.61 27.44 11.02
N ASP A 19 6.26 26.54 11.95
CA ASP A 19 5.00 26.58 12.73
C ASP A 19 3.74 26.66 11.83
N LEU A 20 3.78 25.98 10.67
CA LEU A 20 2.70 25.99 9.67
C LEU A 20 1.68 24.86 9.88
N LEU A 21 1.83 24.06 10.94
CA LEU A 21 0.94 22.94 11.26
C LEU A 21 0.20 23.19 12.57
N THR A 22 -1.13 23.17 12.56
CA THR A 22 -1.95 23.28 13.79
C THR A 22 -1.67 22.17 14.80
N GLN A 23 -1.30 20.98 14.30
CA GLN A 23 -0.96 19.81 15.11
C GLN A 23 0.26 19.12 14.47
N PRO A 24 1.48 19.61 14.74
CA PRO A 24 2.67 19.02 14.16
C PRO A 24 2.85 17.59 14.68
N PRO A 25 3.21 16.62 13.82
CA PRO A 25 3.45 15.27 14.28
C PRO A 25 4.68 15.25 15.20
N PRO A 26 4.64 14.47 16.30
CA PRO A 26 5.75 14.43 17.25
C PRO A 26 7.03 13.79 16.68
N SER A 27 6.92 13.08 15.56
CA SER A 27 8.05 12.48 14.84
C SER A 27 7.65 12.19 13.39
N ARG A 28 8.66 11.93 12.53
CA ARG A 28 8.43 11.52 11.14
C ARG A 28 7.64 10.23 11.06
N PHE A 29 6.63 10.20 10.19
CA PHE A 29 5.96 8.94 9.85
C PHE A 29 6.89 8.08 9.00
N THR A 30 7.28 6.93 9.53
CA THR A 30 8.14 5.98 8.83
C THR A 30 7.34 4.72 8.53
N VAL A 31 7.27 4.35 7.26
CA VAL A 31 6.80 3.01 6.87
C VAL A 31 7.88 2.02 7.28
N PRO A 32 7.54 0.94 8.01
CA PRO A 32 8.54 0.00 8.50
C PRO A 32 9.08 -0.90 7.39
N GLY A 33 10.22 -1.54 7.66
CA GLY A 33 10.83 -2.52 6.76
C GLY A 33 12.00 -1.99 5.94
N ASN A 34 12.56 -2.87 5.12
CA ASN A 34 13.58 -2.54 4.13
C ASN A 34 12.98 -1.75 2.94
N ASP A 35 13.83 -1.31 2.01
CA ASP A 35 13.39 -0.50 0.86
C ASP A 35 12.29 -1.16 0.01
N VAL A 36 12.34 -2.48 -0.18
CA VAL A 36 11.33 -3.24 -0.94
C VAL A 36 10.02 -3.28 -0.20
N GLU A 37 10.05 -3.62 1.10
CA GLU A 37 8.86 -3.68 1.94
C GLU A 37 8.18 -2.32 2.03
N ARG A 38 8.95 -1.26 2.26
CA ARG A 38 8.42 0.11 2.33
C ARG A 38 7.76 0.54 1.03
N ALA A 39 8.40 0.25 -0.10
CA ALA A 39 7.85 0.57 -1.42
C ALA A 39 6.57 -0.24 -1.70
N ALA A 40 6.55 -1.54 -1.39
CA ALA A 40 5.38 -2.40 -1.59
C ALA A 40 4.20 -1.96 -0.71
N LEU A 41 4.44 -1.70 0.58
CA LEU A 41 3.45 -1.22 1.53
C LEU A 41 2.89 0.14 1.10
N GLY A 42 3.75 1.06 0.66
CA GLY A 42 3.35 2.37 0.13
C GLY A 42 2.47 2.24 -1.11
N TYR A 43 2.86 1.40 -2.07
CA TYR A 43 2.09 1.15 -3.29
C TYR A 43 0.70 0.60 -2.98
N LEU A 44 0.61 -0.43 -2.13
CA LEU A 44 -0.66 -1.04 -1.73
C LEU A 44 -1.57 -0.04 -0.99
N HIS A 45 -0.98 0.78 -0.11
CA HIS A 45 -1.72 1.82 0.58
C HIS A 45 -2.33 2.83 -0.39
N ALA A 46 -1.51 3.39 -1.28
CA ALA A 46 -1.93 4.44 -2.21
C ALA A 46 -2.94 3.95 -3.26
N ASN A 47 -2.75 2.73 -3.79
CA ASN A 47 -3.52 2.23 -4.94
C ASN A 47 -4.65 1.28 -4.57
N CYS A 48 -4.64 0.69 -3.38
CA CYS A 48 -5.60 -0.35 -2.99
C CYS A 48 -6.30 -0.06 -1.67
N GLY A 49 -5.64 0.62 -0.73
CA GLY A 49 -6.13 0.87 0.64
C GLY A 49 -7.41 1.70 0.70
N HIS A 50 -7.76 2.46 -0.33
CA HIS A 50 -9.02 3.22 -0.37
C HIS A 50 -10.26 2.30 -0.46
N CYS A 51 -10.13 1.16 -1.15
CA CYS A 51 -11.22 0.19 -1.35
C CYS A 51 -11.05 -1.03 -0.44
N HIS A 52 -9.82 -1.54 -0.30
CA HIS A 52 -9.50 -2.67 0.55
C HIS A 52 -9.02 -2.19 1.93
N ASN A 53 -9.97 -1.90 2.82
CA ASN A 53 -9.72 -1.56 4.21
C ASN A 53 -10.90 -1.96 5.11
N GLN A 54 -10.67 -1.98 6.43
CA GLN A 54 -11.66 -2.38 7.45
C GLN A 54 -12.50 -1.23 8.01
N GLN A 55 -12.35 0.02 7.56
CA GLN A 55 -13.03 1.18 8.16
C GLN A 55 -13.59 2.13 7.09
N ARG A 56 -14.89 1.98 6.78
CA ARG A 56 -15.68 2.99 6.04
C ARG A 56 -17.00 3.30 6.74
N PRO A 57 -17.47 4.58 6.71
CA PRO A 57 -18.83 4.92 7.14
C PRO A 57 -19.88 4.19 6.29
N GLU A 58 -20.90 3.61 6.92
CA GLU A 58 -22.02 2.91 6.24
C GLU A 58 -22.72 3.78 5.18
N SER A 59 -22.74 5.10 5.37
CA SER A 59 -23.36 6.07 4.46
C SER A 59 -22.71 6.17 3.08
N GLU A 60 -21.46 5.72 2.93
CA GLU A 60 -20.69 5.78 1.67
C GLU A 60 -20.90 4.55 0.77
N GLY A 61 -21.74 3.60 1.21
CA GLY A 61 -22.21 2.47 0.43
C GLY A 61 -21.17 1.36 0.13
N PRO A 62 -21.63 0.22 -0.41
CA PRO A 62 -20.82 -0.99 -0.60
C PRO A 62 -19.94 -0.99 -1.86
N ARG A 63 -19.99 0.05 -2.70
CA ARG A 63 -19.51 -0.06 -4.11
C ARG A 63 -17.99 -0.28 -4.27
N CYS A 64 -17.23 -0.10 -3.20
CA CYS A 64 -15.80 -0.44 -3.16
C CYS A 64 -15.42 -1.26 -1.93
N TYR A 65 -16.42 -1.66 -1.13
CA TYR A 65 -16.23 -2.47 0.07
C TYR A 65 -16.43 -3.93 -0.32
N ALA A 66 -15.39 -4.74 -0.12
CA ALA A 66 -15.49 -6.20 -0.18
C ALA A 66 -15.45 -6.74 1.26
N PRO A 67 -16.57 -6.70 2.02
CA PRO A 67 -16.63 -7.22 3.40
C PRO A 67 -16.22 -8.68 3.50
N GLU A 68 -16.32 -9.39 2.38
CA GLU A 68 -16.13 -10.83 2.27
C GLU A 68 -14.65 -11.24 2.18
N ASN A 69 -13.70 -10.29 2.08
CA ASN A 69 -12.27 -10.62 1.95
C ASN A 69 -11.43 -9.87 3.00
N ALA A 70 -10.64 -10.62 3.76
CA ALA A 70 -9.73 -10.19 4.82
C ALA A 70 -8.56 -9.28 4.38
N LEU A 71 -8.70 -8.54 3.27
CA LEU A 71 -7.67 -7.66 2.73
C LEU A 71 -7.83 -6.23 3.27
N ASP A 72 -6.81 -5.77 3.98
CA ASP A 72 -6.68 -4.40 4.46
C ASP A 72 -5.30 -3.87 4.06
N PHE A 73 -5.25 -2.97 3.08
CA PHE A 73 -4.01 -2.33 2.65
C PHE A 73 -3.83 -0.94 3.25
N ARG A 74 -4.71 -0.51 4.16
CA ARG A 74 -4.61 0.81 4.77
C ARG A 74 -3.57 0.80 5.89
N LEU A 75 -2.50 1.57 5.73
CA LEU A 75 -1.56 1.87 6.79
C LEU A 75 -2.21 2.88 7.76
N GLN A 76 -2.11 2.60 9.05
CA GLN A 76 -2.57 3.48 10.13
C GLN A 76 -1.37 3.98 10.93
N VAL A 77 -1.31 5.29 11.12
CA VAL A 77 -0.35 5.91 12.05
C VAL A 77 -0.55 5.28 13.44
N GLY A 78 0.54 4.83 14.06
CA GLY A 78 0.52 4.14 15.36
C GLY A 78 0.41 2.61 15.30
N ARG A 79 0.25 2.00 14.12
CA ARG A 79 0.34 0.54 13.90
C ARG A 79 1.44 0.15 12.91
N LEU A 80 2.57 0.86 12.97
CA LEU A 80 3.70 0.76 12.04
C LEU A 80 4.97 0.20 12.72
N GLY A 81 4.84 -0.65 13.73
CA GLY A 81 5.98 -1.18 14.51
C GLY A 81 6.92 -2.07 13.69
N SER A 82 6.37 -2.93 12.82
CA SER A 82 7.12 -3.76 11.87
C SER A 82 6.30 -4.03 10.60
N PRO A 83 6.92 -4.47 9.48
CA PRO A 83 6.17 -4.83 8.28
C PRO A 83 5.10 -5.90 8.56
N GLY A 84 5.47 -6.95 9.30
CA GLY A 84 4.58 -8.06 9.68
C GLY A 84 3.35 -7.63 10.49
N GLU A 85 3.47 -6.54 11.24
CA GLU A 85 2.34 -5.98 11.99
C GLU A 85 1.39 -5.15 11.13
N THR A 86 1.79 -4.74 9.93
CA THR A 86 0.91 -3.95 9.07
C THR A 86 -0.27 -4.80 8.58
N PRO A 87 -1.49 -4.24 8.49
CA PRO A 87 -2.62 -4.95 7.91
C PRO A 87 -2.30 -5.46 6.49
N ALA A 88 -1.56 -4.68 5.71
CA ALA A 88 -1.18 -5.03 4.35
C ALA A 88 -0.32 -6.30 4.26
N TYR A 89 0.65 -6.47 5.18
CA TYR A 89 1.46 -7.69 5.23
C TYR A 89 0.65 -8.90 5.70
N ARG A 90 -0.23 -8.74 6.70
CA ARG A 90 -1.09 -9.84 7.20
C ARG A 90 -2.12 -10.27 6.17
N SER A 91 -2.65 -9.33 5.40
CA SER A 91 -3.45 -9.62 4.21
C SER A 91 -2.62 -10.27 3.09
N GLY A 92 -1.30 -10.08 3.14
CA GLY A 92 -0.29 -10.73 2.31
C GLY A 92 0.00 -12.20 2.68
N ASP A 93 -0.50 -12.70 3.80
CA ASP A 93 -0.48 -14.14 4.12
C ASP A 93 -1.86 -14.76 3.84
N SER A 94 -2.31 -14.64 2.59
CA SER A 94 -3.60 -15.15 2.12
C SER A 94 -3.48 -15.60 0.66
N ASP A 95 -4.48 -16.29 0.11
CA ASP A 95 -4.49 -16.68 -1.32
C ASP A 95 -4.27 -15.50 -2.29
N ALA A 96 -4.45 -14.25 -1.84
CA ALA A 96 -4.13 -13.07 -2.64
C ALA A 96 -2.62 -12.91 -2.91
N PHE A 97 -1.78 -13.27 -1.94
CA PHE A 97 -0.33 -13.17 -1.95
C PHE A 97 0.22 -14.50 -1.45
N ASN A 98 0.69 -15.36 -2.34
CA ASN A 98 1.33 -16.61 -1.95
C ASN A 98 2.82 -16.34 -1.67
N PRO A 99 3.28 -16.28 -0.41
CA PRO A 99 4.67 -15.94 -0.09
C PRO A 99 5.64 -16.92 -0.76
N GLY A 100 6.72 -16.38 -1.34
CA GLY A 100 7.69 -17.15 -2.13
C GLY A 100 7.24 -17.53 -3.54
N HIS A 101 5.96 -17.34 -3.91
CA HIS A 101 5.40 -17.82 -5.17
C HIS A 101 4.60 -16.75 -5.93
N PRO A 102 5.26 -15.67 -6.40
CA PRO A 102 4.59 -14.51 -7.01
C PRO A 102 3.68 -14.85 -8.20
N ASP A 103 4.05 -15.83 -9.02
CA ASP A 103 3.30 -16.24 -10.21
C ASP A 103 1.95 -16.90 -9.88
N SER A 104 1.86 -17.49 -8.70
CA SER A 104 0.63 -18.13 -8.21
C SER A 104 -0.30 -17.14 -7.51
N SER A 105 0.22 -16.01 -7.03
CA SER A 105 -0.51 -14.97 -6.31
C SER A 105 -1.61 -14.32 -7.16
N ARG A 106 -2.85 -14.33 -6.65
CA ARG A 106 -4.00 -13.76 -7.36
C ARG A 106 -3.81 -12.26 -7.61
N MET A 107 -3.21 -11.53 -6.69
CA MET A 107 -2.96 -10.08 -6.84
C MET A 107 -2.13 -9.78 -8.09
N ILE A 108 -1.01 -10.49 -8.28
CA ILE A 108 -0.11 -10.31 -9.43
C ILE A 108 -0.88 -10.46 -10.75
N LYS A 109 -1.74 -11.48 -10.85
CA LYS A 109 -2.57 -11.68 -12.04
C LYS A 109 -3.43 -10.43 -12.31
N ARG A 110 -4.13 -9.92 -11.29
CA ARG A 110 -5.08 -8.80 -11.44
C ARG A 110 -4.42 -7.46 -11.79
N ILE A 111 -3.19 -7.22 -11.36
CA ILE A 111 -2.47 -5.97 -11.67
C ILE A 111 -1.69 -6.02 -12.99
N SER A 112 -1.43 -7.22 -13.52
CA SER A 112 -0.58 -7.41 -14.71
C SER A 112 -1.31 -7.24 -16.05
N LYS A 113 -2.61 -6.99 -16.04
CA LYS A 113 -3.41 -6.80 -17.26
C LYS A 113 -4.46 -5.71 -17.05
N ARG A 114 -4.97 -5.16 -18.15
CA ARG A 114 -6.10 -4.22 -18.14
C ARG A 114 -7.24 -4.82 -18.95
N GLN A 115 -8.23 -5.29 -18.20
CA GLN A 115 -9.44 -5.97 -18.63
C GLN A 115 -10.57 -5.54 -17.69
N THR A 116 -11.63 -4.99 -18.29
CA THR A 116 -12.83 -4.52 -17.61
C THR A 116 -13.43 -5.59 -16.70
N GLY A 117 -13.77 -5.21 -15.47
CA GLY A 117 -14.41 -6.08 -14.48
C GLY A 117 -13.50 -7.11 -13.80
N TRP A 118 -12.25 -7.28 -14.27
CA TRP A 118 -11.31 -8.26 -13.70
C TRP A 118 -10.09 -7.61 -13.05
N SER A 119 -9.57 -6.56 -13.66
CA SER A 119 -8.27 -5.99 -13.29
C SER A 119 -8.33 -5.18 -12.00
N MET A 120 -7.16 -4.99 -11.37
CA MET A 120 -6.97 -4.06 -10.27
C MET A 120 -5.85 -3.07 -10.59
N PRO A 121 -5.99 -1.78 -10.21
CA PRO A 121 -7.24 -1.14 -9.78
C PRO A 121 -8.36 -1.20 -10.86
N LEU A 122 -9.63 -1.16 -10.45
CA LEU A 122 -10.77 -1.14 -11.39
C LEU A 122 -11.03 0.25 -11.99
N LEU A 123 -10.54 1.29 -11.33
CA LEU A 123 -10.79 2.69 -11.67
C LEU A 123 -9.45 3.38 -11.92
N GLY A 124 -9.44 4.35 -12.85
CA GLY A 124 -8.31 5.25 -13.05
C GLY A 124 -7.04 4.61 -13.63
N THR A 125 -7.15 3.46 -14.31
CA THR A 125 -6.00 2.80 -14.94
C THR A 125 -6.35 2.17 -16.29
N GLU A 126 -5.63 2.57 -17.33
CA GLU A 126 -5.70 2.00 -18.69
C GLU A 126 -4.38 1.30 -19.10
N VAL A 127 -3.30 1.60 -18.37
CA VAL A 127 -1.95 1.08 -18.62
C VAL A 127 -1.49 0.26 -17.42
N VAL A 128 -0.79 -0.84 -17.67
CA VAL A 128 -0.17 -1.64 -16.62
C VAL A 128 1.05 -0.90 -16.08
N ASP A 129 1.11 -0.72 -14.77
CA ASP A 129 2.30 -0.24 -14.08
C ASP A 129 3.31 -1.40 -13.94
N ALA A 130 4.20 -1.50 -14.92
CA ALA A 130 5.19 -2.58 -14.99
C ALA A 130 6.18 -2.55 -13.81
N GLU A 131 6.51 -1.36 -13.31
CA GLU A 131 7.43 -1.19 -12.18
C GLU A 131 6.77 -1.68 -10.89
N ALA A 132 5.50 -1.34 -10.66
CA ALA A 132 4.75 -1.85 -9.52
C ALA A 132 4.54 -3.36 -9.59
N VAL A 133 4.29 -3.93 -10.78
CA VAL A 133 4.21 -5.40 -10.94
C VAL A 133 5.54 -6.03 -10.56
N ALA A 134 6.67 -5.50 -11.05
CA ALA A 134 8.00 -6.03 -10.72
C ALA A 134 8.30 -5.91 -9.22
N LEU A 135 8.00 -4.76 -8.62
CA LEU A 135 8.14 -4.51 -7.19
C LEU A 135 7.36 -5.53 -6.34
N LEU A 136 6.07 -5.72 -6.64
CA LEU A 136 5.23 -6.63 -5.87
C LEU A 136 5.62 -8.09 -6.08
N ARG A 137 6.07 -8.48 -7.28
CA ARG A 137 6.63 -9.82 -7.49
C ARG A 137 7.88 -10.07 -6.65
N ARG A 138 8.78 -9.08 -6.62
CA ARG A 138 9.99 -9.14 -5.79
C ARG A 138 9.63 -9.25 -4.30
N TRP A 139 8.77 -8.36 -3.82
CA TRP A 139 8.34 -8.38 -2.42
C TRP A 139 7.76 -9.74 -2.04
N ILE A 140 6.81 -10.28 -2.82
CA ILE A 140 6.22 -11.60 -2.56
C ILE A 140 7.27 -12.71 -2.56
N SER A 141 8.27 -12.66 -3.45
CA SER A 141 9.34 -13.67 -3.49
C SER A 141 10.24 -13.63 -2.26
N GLU A 142 10.38 -12.47 -1.61
CA GLU A 142 11.20 -12.25 -0.41
C GLU A 142 10.42 -12.45 0.90
N MET A 143 9.08 -12.52 0.84
CA MET A 143 8.24 -12.78 2.01
C MET A 143 8.56 -14.15 2.62
N LYS A 144 8.73 -14.17 3.94
CA LYS A 144 8.85 -15.40 4.72
C LYS A 144 7.45 -15.81 5.20
N ARG A 145 7.18 -17.11 5.17
CA ARG A 145 6.07 -17.69 5.92
C ARG A 145 6.53 -17.79 7.37
N ASP A 146 5.73 -17.25 8.28
CA ASP A 146 5.89 -17.47 9.71
C ASP A 146 5.32 -18.84 10.11
#